data_AF-A0A370V6I1-F1
#
_entry.id   AF-A0A370V6I1-F1
#
_cell.length_a   1.000
_cell.length_b   1.000
_cell.length_c   1.000
_cell.angle_alpha   90.00
_cell.angle_beta   90.00
_cell.angle_gamma   90.00
#
_symmetry.space_group_name_H-M   'P 1'
#
loop_
_entity.id
_entity.type
_entity.pdbx_description
1 polymer ?
#
loop_
_entity_poly.entity_id
_entity_poly.type
_entity_poly.pdbx_seq_one_letter_code
_entity_poly.pdbx_strand_id
1 'polypeptide(L)'
;MDIKTRRETRQTLAQWFEEKGFQKGFQKGFQKGFQKGYKEGLQKVRQEVRQEFAQRLLSKGMLREDVAELANLPLTEIDKLINLN
;
A
#
# COMPACT_ATOMS: atom_id res chain seq x y z
N MET A 1 -37.72 -1.86 39.01
CA MET A 1 -36.87 -2.80 38.24
C MET A 1 -36.15 -3.72 39.21
N ASP A 2 -36.36 -5.03 39.06
CA ASP A 2 -35.67 -6.10 39.80
C ASP A 2 -34.15 -6.09 39.51
N ILE A 3 -33.35 -6.56 40.47
CA ILE A 3 -31.92 -6.85 40.36
C ILE A 3 -31.62 -7.75 39.15
N LYS A 4 -32.46 -8.74 38.86
CA LYS A 4 -32.33 -9.65 37.70
C LYS A 4 -32.36 -8.86 36.38
N THR A 5 -33.36 -8.00 36.22
CA THR A 5 -33.50 -7.13 35.04
C THR A 5 -32.29 -6.21 34.86
N ARG A 6 -31.76 -5.62 35.95
CA ARG A 6 -30.57 -4.77 35.89
C ARG A 6 -29.29 -5.51 35.46
N ARG A 7 -29.14 -6.78 35.84
CA ARG A 7 -28.00 -7.61 35.42
C ARG A 7 -28.09 -7.96 33.94
N GLU A 8 -29.27 -8.37 33.48
CA GLU A 8 -29.54 -8.70 32.07
C GLU A 8 -29.29 -7.47 31.17
N THR A 9 -29.78 -6.28 31.53
CA THR A 9 -29.54 -5.06 30.74
C THR A 9 -28.05 -4.71 30.63
N ARG A 10 -27.27 -4.90 31.70
CA ARG A 10 -25.82 -4.65 31.69
C ARG A 10 -25.08 -5.66 30.80
N GLN A 11 -25.51 -6.92 30.79
CA GLN A 11 -24.93 -7.94 29.93
C GLN A 11 -25.21 -7.65 28.45
N THR A 12 -26.44 -7.30 28.08
CA THR A 12 -26.79 -6.92 26.71
C THR A 12 -26.02 -5.68 26.24
N LEU A 13 -25.85 -4.69 27.13
CA LEU A 13 -25.09 -3.49 26.81
C LEU A 13 -23.60 -3.79 26.59
N ALA A 14 -23.01 -4.65 27.44
CA ALA A 14 -21.62 -5.09 27.28
C ALA A 14 -21.42 -5.84 25.95
N GLN A 15 -22.31 -6.77 25.62
CA GLN A 15 -22.30 -7.50 24.33
C GLN A 15 -22.39 -6.53 23.15
N TRP A 16 -23.29 -5.54 23.22
CA TRP A 16 -23.42 -4.53 22.19
C TRP A 16 -22.13 -3.70 22.00
N PHE A 17 -21.48 -3.30 23.10
CA PHE A 17 -20.20 -2.58 23.03
C PHE A 17 -19.07 -3.45 22.47
N GLU A 18 -19.01 -4.72 22.84
CA GLU A 18 -18.02 -5.67 22.32
C GLU A 18 -18.19 -5.89 20.82
N GLU A 19 -19.42 -6.14 20.36
CA GLU A 19 -19.74 -6.33 18.95
C GLU A 19 -19.42 -5.07 18.13
N LYS A 20 -19.83 -3.89 18.61
CA LYS A 20 -19.52 -2.62 17.95
C LYS A 20 -18.04 -2.28 17.99
N GLY A 21 -17.35 -2.61 19.08
CA GLY A 21 -15.91 -2.44 19.23
C GLY A 21 -15.15 -3.29 18.21
N PHE A 22 -15.49 -4.57 18.14
CA PHE A 22 -14.91 -5.52 17.19
C PHE A 22 -15.18 -5.09 15.74
N GLN A 23 -16.44 -4.76 15.41
CA GLN A 23 -16.81 -4.33 14.07
C GLN A 23 -16.02 -3.09 13.62
N LYS A 24 -15.93 -2.08 14.48
CA LYS A 24 -15.15 -0.86 14.20
C LYS A 24 -13.66 -1.14 14.11
N GLY A 25 -13.13 -1.99 14.99
CA GLY A 25 -11.73 -2.39 15.00
C GLY A 25 -11.35 -3.12 13.71
N PHE A 26 -12.14 -4.11 13.32
CA PHE A 26 -11.96 -4.87 12.09
C PHE A 26 -12.06 -3.98 10.85
N GLN A 27 -13.10 -3.15 10.74
CA GLN A 27 -13.27 -2.24 9.60
C GLN A 27 -12.08 -1.29 9.44
N LYS A 28 -11.63 -0.67 10.53
CA LYS A 28 -10.45 0.22 10.51
C LYS A 28 -9.17 -0.53 10.17
N GLY A 29 -8.96 -1.72 10.74
CA GLY A 29 -7.79 -2.56 10.47
C GLY A 29 -7.73 -2.97 9.01
N PHE A 30 -8.84 -3.48 8.48
CA PHE A 30 -8.97 -3.90 7.09
C PHE A 30 -8.75 -2.74 6.13
N GLN A 31 -9.42 -1.60 6.35
CA GLN A 31 -9.28 -0.42 5.48
C GLN A 31 -7.83 0.08 5.43
N LYS A 32 -7.16 0.18 6.59
CA LYS A 32 -5.75 0.61 6.65
C LYS A 32 -4.83 -0.40 5.98
N GLY A 33 -5.02 -1.69 6.25
CA GLY A 33 -4.22 -2.77 5.65
C GLY A 33 -4.35 -2.79 4.14
N PHE A 34 -5.58 -2.74 3.63
CA PHE A 34 -5.86 -2.71 2.20
C PHE A 34 -5.28 -1.48 1.52
N GLN A 35 -5.49 -0.28 2.08
CA GLN A 35 -4.96 0.96 1.51
C GLN A 35 -3.43 0.96 1.44
N LYS A 36 -2.77 0.48 2.50
CA LYS A 36 -1.31 0.37 2.53
C LYS A 36 -0.80 -0.63 1.49
N GLY A 37 -1.35 -1.85 1.47
CA GLY A 37 -0.96 -2.89 0.53
C GLY A 37 -1.19 -2.49 -0.93
N TYR A 38 -2.34 -1.86 -1.23
CA TYR A 38 -2.64 -1.37 -2.57
C TYR A 38 -1.67 -0.27 -3.02
N LYS A 39 -1.37 0.70 -2.15
CA LYS A 39 -0.43 1.78 -2.47
C LYS A 39 0.99 1.25 -2.70
N GLU A 40 1.45 0.34 -1.86
CA GLU A 40 2.77 -0.30 -2.00
C GLU A 40 2.86 -1.12 -3.29
N GLY A 41 1.83 -1.90 -3.61
CA GLY A 41 1.76 -2.67 -4.85
C GLY A 41 1.80 -1.79 -6.09
N LEU A 42 1.00 -0.72 -6.12
CA LEU A 42 0.98 0.23 -7.24
C LEU A 42 2.32 0.95 -7.41
N GLN A 43 2.99 1.29 -6.29
CA GLN A 43 4.30 1.94 -6.34
C GLN A 43 5.37 0.99 -6.90
N LYS A 44 5.38 -0.29 -6.50
CA LYS A 44 6.30 -1.29 -7.03
C LYS A 44 6.13 -1.48 -8.53
N VAL A 45 4.91 -1.72 -8.99
CA VAL A 45 4.62 -1.88 -10.43
C VAL A 45 5.03 -0.63 -11.20
N ARG A 46 4.76 0.57 -10.67
CA ARG A 46 5.18 1.81 -11.32
C ARG A 46 6.70 1.94 -11.43
N GLN A 47 7.45 1.49 -10.42
CA GLN A 47 8.92 1.50 -10.45
C GLN A 47 9.44 0.48 -11.46
N GLU A 48 8.93 -0.76 -11.42
CA GLU A 48 9.32 -1.84 -12.34
C GLU A 48 9.08 -1.42 -13.80
N VAL A 49 7.90 -0.86 -14.12
CA VAL A 49 7.58 -0.40 -15.48
C VAL A 49 8.53 0.71 -15.94
N ARG A 50 8.90 1.66 -15.07
CA ARG A 50 9.87 2.71 -15.42
C ARG A 50 11.26 2.13 -15.66
N GLN A 51 11.69 1.18 -14.85
CA GLN A 51 12.99 0.53 -14.99
C GLN A 51 13.06 -0.32 -16.27
N GLU A 52 12.02 -1.12 -16.55
CA GLU A 52 11.92 -1.87 -17.81
C GLU A 52 11.92 -0.93 -19.02
N PHE A 53 11.19 0.18 -18.94
CA PHE A 53 11.17 1.18 -20.00
C PHE A 53 12.55 1.80 -20.21
N ALA A 54 13.25 2.18 -19.15
CA ALA A 54 14.62 2.68 -19.22
C ALA A 54 15.58 1.67 -19.84
N GLN A 55 15.52 0.39 -19.43
CA GLN A 55 16.34 -0.67 -20.01
C GLN A 55 16.10 -0.83 -21.52
N ARG A 56 14.84 -0.78 -21.96
CA ARG A 56 14.49 -0.85 -23.40
C ARG A 56 15.01 0.36 -24.20
N LEU A 57 15.10 1.53 -23.58
CA LEU A 57 15.66 2.72 -24.23
C LEU A 57 17.19 2.63 -24.31
N LEU A 58 17.84 2.19 -23.22
CA LEU A 58 19.28 1.95 -23.19
C LEU A 58 19.69 0.87 -24.20
N SER A 59 18.92 -0.21 -24.33
CA SER A 59 19.19 -1.27 -25.32
C SER A 59 19.07 -0.79 -26.77
N LYS A 60 18.39 0.34 -27.00
CA LYS A 60 18.30 1.00 -28.31
C LYS A 60 19.43 1.99 -28.57
N GLY A 61 20.39 2.13 -27.63
CA GLY A 61 21.53 3.03 -27.75
C GLY A 61 21.22 4.50 -27.42
N MET A 62 20.11 4.75 -26.71
CA MET A 62 19.76 6.11 -26.27
C MET A 62 20.70 6.58 -25.14
N LEU A 63 21.01 7.88 -25.10
CA LEU A 63 21.85 8.47 -24.06
C LEU A 63 21.16 8.41 -22.70
N ARG A 64 21.93 8.18 -21.64
CA ARG A 64 21.39 8.02 -20.28
C ARG A 64 20.63 9.25 -19.80
N GLU A 65 21.01 10.44 -20.27
CA GLU A 65 20.36 11.72 -19.96
C GLU A 65 18.95 11.76 -20.54
N ASP A 66 18.79 11.41 -21.81
CA ASP A 66 17.48 11.34 -22.47
C ASP A 66 16.62 10.21 -21.88
N VAL A 67 17.24 9.08 -21.52
CA VAL A 67 16.54 7.97 -20.85
C VAL A 67 16.01 8.39 -19.47
N ALA A 68 16.80 9.11 -18.68
CA ALA A 68 16.40 9.61 -17.37
C ALA A 68 15.18 10.53 -17.47
N GLU A 69 15.17 11.42 -18.46
CA GLU A 69 14.05 12.31 -18.75
C GLU A 69 12.79 11.54 -19.17
N LEU A 70 12.91 10.65 -20.16
CA LEU A 70 11.78 9.90 -20.72
C LEU A 70 11.20 8.87 -19.75
N ALA A 71 12.05 8.17 -18.98
CA ALA A 71 11.62 7.19 -17.99
C ALA A 71 11.21 7.82 -16.65
N ASN A 72 11.41 9.14 -16.50
CA ASN A 72 11.19 9.87 -15.25
C ASN A 72 11.86 9.15 -14.06
N LEU A 73 13.15 8.88 -14.24
CA LEU A 73 14.05 8.26 -13.28
C LEU A 73 15.27 9.16 -13.08
N PRO A 74 15.82 9.26 -11.86
CA PRO A 74 17.03 10.03 -11.65
C PRO A 74 18.22 9.35 -12.35
N LEU A 75 19.20 10.15 -12.80
CA LEU A 75 20.41 9.65 -13.45
C LEU A 75 21.11 8.55 -12.63
N THR A 76 21.13 8.69 -11.31
CA THR A 76 21.69 7.67 -10.40
C THR A 76 21.03 6.29 -10.51
N GLU A 77 19.72 6.22 -10.80
CA GLU A 77 19.04 4.94 -11.03
C GLU A 77 19.36 4.38 -12.42
N ILE A 78 19.51 5.25 -13.42
CA ILE A 78 19.96 4.84 -14.75
C ILE A 78 21.40 4.29 -14.69
N ASP A 79 22.30 4.95 -13.95
CA ASP A 79 23.67 4.48 -13.74
C ASP A 79 23.70 3.10 -13.05
N LYS A 80 22.81 2.86 -12.08
CA LYS A 80 22.67 1.51 -11.48
C LYS A 80 22.23 0.47 -12.51
N LEU A 81 21.23 0.80 -13.35
CA LEU A 81 20.74 -0.10 -14.40
C LEU A 81 21.82 -0.46 -15.42
N ILE A 82 22.72 0.47 -15.72
CA ILE A 82 23.86 0.24 -16.62
C ILE A 82 24.91 -0.65 -15.94
N ASN A 83 25.24 -0.37 -14.66
CA ASN A 83 26.28 -1.09 -13.90
C ASN A 83 25.83 -2.46 -13.35
N LEU A 84 24.56 -2.82 -13.51
CA LEU A 84 23.99 -4.10 -13.10
C LEU A 84 24.10 -5.21 -14.18
N ASN A 85 24.50 -4.84 -15.40
CA ASN A 85 24.82 -5.74 -16.52
C ASN A 85 26.33 -5.90 -16.70
#